data_AF-A0A5N4A845-F1
#
_entry.id   AF-A0A5N4A845-F1
#
_cell.length_a   1.000
_cell.length_b   1.000
_cell.length_c   1.000
_cell.angle_alpha   90.00
_cell.angle_beta   90.00
_cell.angle_gamma   90.00
#
_symmetry.space_group_name_H-M   'P 1'
#
loop_
_entity.id
_entity.type
_entity.pdbx_description
1 polymer ?
#
loop_
_entity_poly.entity_id
_entity_poly.type
_entity_poly.pdbx_seq_one_letter_code
_entity_poly.pdbx_strand_id
1 'polypeptide(L)'
;MNTLLMPVIVSLSVFLSSAYDQSGLEGRDYECMKELNLTVDFVVNGFDEYNFLREGDPELNAFLNCTWRKAGYLTTEGQINPDGLKAWLEVDLIQKKPGIKTTAEDLVRPCQSIRGDDPGDTGIKVYNCIVRTLWGV
;
A
#
# COMPACT_ATOMS: atom_id res chain seq x y z
N MET A 1 -60.30 23.25 -8.35
CA MET A 1 -59.07 23.84 -8.92
C MET A 1 -58.05 23.96 -7.79
N ASN A 2 -57.11 23.02 -7.73
CA ASN A 2 -55.69 23.16 -7.36
C ASN A 2 -55.16 21.81 -6.87
N THR A 3 -54.61 21.09 -7.85
CA THR A 3 -53.58 20.07 -7.70
C THR A 3 -52.38 20.72 -7.01
N LEU A 4 -51.91 20.17 -5.89
CA LEU A 4 -50.59 20.50 -5.35
C LEU A 4 -49.73 19.24 -5.37
N LEU A 5 -48.76 19.30 -6.26
CA LEU A 5 -47.71 18.32 -6.51
C LEU A 5 -46.82 18.15 -5.25
N MET A 6 -46.46 16.89 -4.97
CA MET A 6 -45.30 16.56 -4.15
C MET A 6 -44.01 17.03 -4.84
N PRO A 7 -42.99 17.48 -4.09
CA PRO A 7 -41.62 17.18 -4.42
C PRO A 7 -41.20 15.91 -3.67
N VAL A 8 -41.11 14.80 -4.41
CA VAL A 8 -40.32 13.63 -4.03
C VAL A 8 -38.88 14.11 -3.89
N ILE A 9 -38.38 14.19 -2.66
CA ILE A 9 -36.96 14.43 -2.39
C ILE A 9 -36.24 13.14 -2.80
N VAL A 10 -35.78 13.10 -4.04
CA VAL A 10 -34.91 12.02 -4.53
C VAL A 10 -33.56 12.19 -3.82
N SER A 11 -33.28 11.25 -2.93
CA SER A 11 -32.04 11.09 -2.18
C SER A 11 -30.81 11.20 -3.07
N LEU A 12 -30.18 12.37 -3.11
CA LEU A 12 -28.97 12.63 -3.86
C LEU A 12 -27.75 12.43 -2.94
N SER A 13 -27.45 11.18 -2.58
CA SER A 13 -26.23 10.86 -1.82
C SER A 13 -25.55 9.55 -2.23
N VAL A 14 -25.95 8.94 -3.36
CA VAL A 14 -25.39 7.65 -3.80
C VAL A 14 -24.70 7.80 -5.16
N PHE A 15 -23.68 8.67 -5.28
CA PHE A 15 -22.80 8.68 -6.46
C PHE A 15 -21.37 9.15 -6.13
N LEU A 16 -20.74 8.60 -5.09
CA LEU A 16 -19.32 8.84 -4.79
C LEU A 16 -18.52 7.52 -4.61
N SER A 17 -19.02 6.41 -5.14
CA SER A 17 -18.42 5.08 -4.89
C SER A 17 -17.72 4.45 -6.09
N SER A 18 -17.55 5.15 -7.23
CA SER A 18 -17.06 4.49 -8.47
C SER A 18 -15.70 4.99 -9.00
N ALA A 19 -14.93 5.75 -8.23
CA ALA A 19 -13.58 6.19 -8.66
C ALA A 19 -12.43 5.48 -7.92
N TYR A 20 -12.73 4.52 -7.05
CA TYR A 20 -11.80 4.04 -6.02
C TYR A 20 -10.99 2.79 -6.41
N ASP A 21 -11.22 2.19 -7.58
CA ASP A 21 -10.82 0.81 -7.86
C ASP A 21 -9.75 0.64 -8.97
N GLN A 22 -8.93 1.68 -9.23
CA GLN A 22 -7.82 1.58 -10.21
C GLN A 22 -6.42 1.80 -9.62
N SER A 23 -6.30 2.29 -8.38
CA SER A 23 -5.00 2.67 -7.80
C SER A 23 -4.24 1.53 -7.13
N GLY A 24 -4.89 0.38 -6.87
CA GLY A 24 -4.29 -0.70 -6.09
C GLY A 24 -4.13 -0.37 -4.59
N LEU A 25 -4.69 0.75 -4.13
CA LEU A 25 -4.67 1.17 -2.73
C LEU A 25 -5.77 0.48 -1.93
N GLU A 26 -5.47 0.14 -0.68
CA GLU A 26 -6.39 -0.48 0.27
C GLU A 26 -6.90 0.54 1.29
N GLY A 27 -7.97 0.22 2.05
CA GLY A 27 -8.59 1.16 2.99
C GLY A 27 -7.61 1.80 3.98
N ARG A 28 -6.61 1.05 4.45
CA ARG A 28 -5.54 1.55 5.34
C ARG A 28 -4.67 2.64 4.69
N ASP A 29 -4.48 2.59 3.37
CA ASP A 29 -3.68 3.58 2.65
C ASP A 29 -4.41 4.93 2.66
N TYR A 30 -5.71 4.92 2.39
CA TYR A 30 -6.52 6.14 2.44
C TYR A 30 -6.65 6.72 3.85
N GLU A 31 -6.68 5.89 4.89
CA GLU A 31 -6.59 6.35 6.27
C GLU A 31 -5.26 7.09 6.52
N CYS A 32 -4.14 6.48 6.15
CA CYS A 32 -2.81 7.07 6.33
C CYS A 32 -2.64 8.35 5.51
N MET A 33 -3.15 8.39 4.28
CA MET A 33 -3.16 9.60 3.46
C MET A 33 -3.94 10.72 4.12
N LYS A 34 -5.11 10.42 4.72
CA LYS A 34 -5.90 11.41 5.44
C LYS A 34 -5.17 11.93 6.68
N GLU A 35 -4.54 11.04 7.45
CA GLU A 35 -3.77 11.39 8.66
C GLU A 35 -2.58 12.29 8.32
N LEU A 36 -1.93 12.04 7.18
CA LEU A 36 -0.73 12.75 6.73
C LEU A 36 -1.02 13.90 5.74
N ASN A 37 -2.29 14.12 5.40
CA ASN A 37 -2.73 15.09 4.40
C ASN A 37 -2.07 14.90 3.01
N LEU A 38 -1.96 13.65 2.56
CA LEU A 38 -1.41 13.26 1.26
C LEU A 38 -2.51 13.02 0.21
N THR A 39 -2.17 13.26 -1.05
CA THR A 39 -3.07 13.00 -2.19
C THR A 39 -2.84 11.60 -2.77
N VAL A 40 -3.84 11.08 -3.49
CA VAL A 40 -3.70 9.80 -4.22
C VAL A 40 -2.55 9.90 -5.22
N ASP A 41 -2.47 11.02 -5.94
CA ASP A 41 -1.42 11.27 -6.92
C ASP A 41 -0.03 11.24 -6.30
N PHE A 42 0.14 11.79 -5.09
CA PHE A 42 1.44 11.73 -4.41
C PHE A 42 1.86 10.28 -4.14
N VAL A 43 0.96 9.47 -3.59
CA VAL A 43 1.25 8.07 -3.23
C VAL A 43 1.50 7.22 -4.48
N VAL A 44 0.65 7.35 -5.50
CA VAL A 44 0.77 6.58 -6.74
C VAL A 44 2.05 6.98 -7.50
N ASN A 45 2.40 8.27 -7.53
CA ASN A 45 3.66 8.74 -8.12
C ASN A 45 4.88 8.53 -7.21
N GLY A 46 4.70 7.90 -6.04
CA GLY A 46 5.78 7.42 -5.18
C GLY A 46 6.49 6.19 -5.74
N PHE A 47 5.88 5.51 -6.71
CA PHE A 47 6.47 4.40 -7.45
C PHE A 47 7.10 4.89 -8.76
N ASP A 48 8.23 4.29 -9.14
CA ASP A 48 8.81 4.46 -10.47
C ASP A 48 8.21 3.48 -11.50
N GLU A 49 8.68 3.56 -12.75
CA GLU A 49 8.20 2.71 -13.84
C GLU A 49 8.47 1.21 -13.65
N TYR A 50 9.37 0.84 -12.73
CA TYR A 50 9.72 -0.54 -12.39
C TYR A 50 9.02 -1.03 -11.10
N ASN A 51 8.11 -0.22 -10.54
CA ASN A 51 7.46 -0.43 -9.25
C ASN A 51 8.43 -0.40 -8.06
N PHE A 52 9.53 0.36 -8.12
CA PHE A 52 10.30 0.72 -6.93
C PHE A 52 9.70 1.94 -6.26
N LEU A 53 9.63 1.91 -4.93
CA LEU A 53 9.31 3.08 -4.14
C LEU A 53 10.50 4.04 -4.11
N ARG A 54 10.23 5.35 -4.24
CA ARG A 54 11.24 6.40 -4.15
C ARG A 54 11.91 6.42 -2.78
N GLU A 55 13.20 6.12 -2.72
CA GLU A 55 14.00 6.21 -1.49
C GLU A 55 14.32 7.68 -1.15
N GLY A 56 14.42 7.97 0.16
CA GLY A 56 14.84 9.28 0.67
C GLY A 56 13.76 10.38 0.70
N ASP A 57 12.51 10.04 0.38
CA ASP A 57 11.37 10.97 0.49
C ASP A 57 10.73 10.88 1.89
N PRO A 58 10.79 11.94 2.72
CA PRO A 58 10.28 11.89 4.09
C PRO A 58 8.77 11.70 4.19
N GLU A 59 7.98 12.23 3.25
CA GLU A 59 6.53 12.09 3.24
C GLU A 59 6.13 10.67 2.83
N LEU A 60 6.86 10.07 1.88
CA LEU A 60 6.67 8.68 1.51
C LEU A 60 7.11 7.72 2.63
N ASN A 61 8.21 8.02 3.34
CA ASN A 61 8.61 7.26 4.53
C ASN A 61 7.49 7.29 5.58
N ALA A 62 6.94 8.47 5.87
CA ALA A 62 5.85 8.62 6.83
C ALA A 62 4.60 7.81 6.42
N PHE A 63 4.24 7.86 5.12
CA PHE A 63 3.15 7.08 4.56
C PHE A 63 3.39 5.57 4.70
N LEU A 64 4.57 5.07 4.30
CA LEU A 64 4.92 3.66 4.41
C LEU A 64 4.94 3.17 5.86
N ASN A 65 5.53 3.96 6.77
CA ASN A 65 5.51 3.64 8.20
C ASN A 65 4.07 3.50 8.72
N CYS A 66 3.16 4.39 8.33
CA CYS A 66 1.75 4.30 8.72
C CYS A 66 1.06 3.05 8.15
N THR A 67 1.10 2.85 6.83
CA THR A 67 0.37 1.75 6.20
C THR A 67 0.93 0.39 6.60
N TRP A 68 2.26 0.23 6.67
CA TRP A 68 2.89 -1.04 7.02
C TRP A 68 2.71 -1.42 8.49
N ARG A 69 2.63 -0.45 9.40
CA ARG A 69 2.25 -0.73 10.80
C ARG A 69 0.80 -1.21 10.88
N LYS A 70 -0.13 -0.54 10.20
CA LYS A 70 -1.55 -0.97 10.15
C LYS A 70 -1.71 -2.35 9.51
N ALA A 71 -0.87 -2.67 8.53
CA ALA A 71 -0.86 -3.98 7.87
C ALA A 71 -0.12 -5.08 8.67
N GLY A 72 0.62 -4.71 9.72
CA GLY A 72 1.40 -5.64 10.53
C GLY A 72 2.72 -6.09 9.89
N TYR A 73 3.23 -5.38 8.89
CA TYR A 73 4.52 -5.65 8.24
C TYR A 73 5.70 -5.02 8.98
N LEU A 74 5.42 -4.06 9.85
CA LEU A 74 6.38 -3.49 10.80
C LEU A 74 5.96 -3.81 12.24
N THR A 75 6.93 -4.09 13.09
CA THR A 75 6.73 -4.22 14.54
C THR A 75 6.49 -2.84 15.18
N THR A 76 6.09 -2.82 16.45
CA THR A 76 5.93 -1.59 17.23
C THR A 76 7.21 -0.75 17.30
N GLU A 77 8.37 -1.41 17.26
CA GLU A 77 9.71 -0.81 17.27
C GLU A 77 10.16 -0.36 15.87
N GLY A 78 9.34 -0.58 14.83
CA GLY A 78 9.64 -0.19 13.46
C GLY A 78 10.57 -1.16 12.73
N GLN A 79 10.71 -2.40 13.22
CA GLN A 79 11.46 -3.45 12.53
C GLN A 79 10.55 -4.21 11.57
N ILE A 80 11.11 -4.89 10.58
CA ILE A 80 10.33 -5.77 9.71
C ILE A 80 9.75 -6.94 10.50
N ASN A 81 8.45 -7.17 10.32
CA ASN A 81 7.78 -8.41 10.69
C ASN A 81 7.78 -9.38 9.49
N PRO A 82 8.71 -10.36 9.45
CA PRO A 82 8.87 -11.23 8.30
C PRO A 82 7.64 -12.11 8.06
N ASP A 83 6.93 -12.52 9.10
CA ASP A 83 5.74 -13.37 8.96
C ASP A 83 4.57 -12.60 8.34
N GLY A 84 4.40 -11.32 8.71
CA GLY A 84 3.42 -10.43 8.09
C GLY A 84 3.69 -10.21 6.60
N LEU A 85 4.95 -9.94 6.23
CA LEU A 85 5.34 -9.79 4.82
C LEU A 85 5.15 -11.07 4.02
N LYS A 86 5.52 -12.24 4.59
CA LYS A 86 5.35 -13.52 3.89
C LYS A 86 3.87 -13.82 3.63
N ALA A 87 3.00 -13.56 4.61
CA ALA A 87 1.56 -13.75 4.45
C ALA A 87 0.99 -12.86 3.33
N TRP A 88 1.42 -11.60 3.28
CA TRP A 88 1.03 -10.68 2.20
C TRP A 88 1.50 -11.17 0.83
N LEU A 89 2.77 -11.53 0.67
CA LEU A 89 3.31 -12.02 -0.61
C LEU A 89 2.62 -13.31 -1.08
N GLU A 90 2.29 -14.20 -0.15
CA GLU A 90 1.59 -15.44 -0.48
C GLU A 90 0.21 -15.15 -1.09
N VAL A 91 -0.57 -14.27 -0.44
CA VAL A 91 -1.94 -13.95 -0.86
C VAL A 91 -2.00 -13.04 -2.08
N ASP A 92 -1.19 -11.98 -2.10
CA ASP A 92 -1.33 -10.90 -3.09
C ASP A 92 -0.44 -11.06 -4.32
N LEU A 93 0.60 -11.90 -4.24
CA LEU A 93 1.51 -12.13 -5.35
C LEU A 93 1.49 -13.59 -5.82
N ILE A 94 1.84 -14.53 -4.95
CA ILE A 94 2.14 -15.92 -5.34
C ILE A 94 0.87 -16.65 -5.77
N GLN A 95 -0.20 -16.58 -4.98
CA GLN A 95 -1.46 -17.27 -5.31
C GLN A 95 -2.20 -16.61 -6.48
N LYS A 96 -2.03 -15.29 -6.67
CA LYS A 96 -2.71 -14.53 -7.72
C LYS A 96 -2.01 -14.57 -9.08
N LYS A 97 -0.71 -14.90 -9.14
CA LYS A 97 0.07 -14.86 -10.39
C LYS A 97 0.54 -16.27 -10.81
N PRO A 98 -0.23 -16.99 -11.64
CA PRO A 98 0.22 -18.27 -12.18
C PRO A 98 1.52 -18.07 -12.96
N GLY A 99 2.58 -18.79 -12.57
CA GLY A 99 3.90 -18.73 -13.21
C GLY A 99 5.03 -18.21 -12.32
N ILE A 100 4.71 -17.60 -11.17
CA ILE A 100 5.71 -17.31 -10.14
C ILE A 100 6.17 -18.64 -9.51
N LYS A 101 7.47 -18.94 -9.61
CA LYS A 101 8.10 -20.17 -9.08
C LYS A 101 8.91 -19.94 -7.80
N THR A 102 8.76 -18.77 -7.19
CA THR A 102 9.44 -18.42 -5.93
C THR A 102 8.49 -18.63 -4.74
N THR A 103 9.03 -18.68 -3.53
CA THR A 103 8.25 -18.70 -2.30
C THR A 103 8.28 -17.35 -1.60
N ALA A 104 7.33 -17.10 -0.71
CA ALA A 104 7.35 -15.89 0.11
C ALA A 104 8.63 -15.82 0.97
N GLU A 105 9.13 -16.96 1.43
CA GLU A 105 10.40 -17.08 2.17
C GLU A 105 11.60 -16.68 1.31
N ASP A 106 11.64 -17.11 0.04
CA ASP A 106 12.72 -16.77 -0.89
C ASP A 106 12.81 -15.27 -1.18
N LEU A 107 11.67 -14.58 -1.15
CA LEU A 107 11.59 -13.13 -1.33
C LEU A 107 11.96 -12.36 -0.05
N VAL A 108 11.49 -12.80 1.12
CA VAL A 108 11.64 -12.02 2.38
C VAL A 108 12.99 -12.25 3.05
N ARG A 109 13.47 -13.49 3.10
CA ARG A 109 14.71 -13.89 3.80
C ARG A 109 15.93 -13.03 3.45
N PRO A 110 16.24 -12.71 2.17
CA PRO A 110 17.39 -11.87 1.85
C PRO A 110 17.20 -10.39 2.23
N CYS A 111 15.97 -9.94 2.41
CA CYS A 111 15.64 -8.52 2.59
C CYS A 111 15.38 -8.12 4.06
N GLN A 112 14.96 -9.05 4.92
CA GLN A 112 14.47 -8.76 6.28
C GLN A 112 15.48 -8.08 7.23
N SER A 113 16.78 -8.14 6.94
CA SER A 113 17.83 -7.50 7.75
C SER A 113 18.16 -6.06 7.32
N ILE A 114 17.61 -5.59 6.19
CA ILE A 114 17.83 -4.24 5.69
C ILE A 114 17.26 -3.22 6.69
N ARG A 115 18.00 -2.13 6.91
CA ARG A 115 17.62 -1.02 7.78
C ARG A 115 17.77 0.29 7.05
N GLY A 116 16.79 1.17 7.25
CA GLY A 116 16.81 2.55 6.82
C GLY A 116 17.09 3.52 7.96
N ASP A 117 17.04 4.81 7.67
CA ASP A 117 17.23 5.89 8.63
C ASP A 117 16.04 6.00 9.61
N ASP A 118 14.86 5.60 9.16
CA ASP A 118 13.62 5.51 9.94
C ASP A 118 12.82 4.24 9.58
N PRO A 119 11.73 3.91 10.31
CA PRO A 119 10.92 2.72 10.01
C PRO A 119 10.27 2.72 8.63
N GLY A 120 9.91 3.90 8.11
CA GLY A 120 9.37 4.08 6.77
C GLY A 120 10.41 3.81 5.69
N ASP A 121 11.59 4.40 5.83
CA ASP A 121 12.74 4.14 4.96
C ASP A 121 13.14 2.66 4.98
N THR A 122 13.10 2.04 6.16
CA THR A 122 13.30 0.59 6.31
C THR A 122 12.28 -0.19 5.49
N GLY A 123 10.99 0.17 5.57
CA GLY A 123 9.93 -0.44 4.78
C GLY A 123 10.15 -0.29 3.28
N ILE A 124 10.48 0.91 2.81
CA ILE A 124 10.78 1.19 1.40
C ILE A 124 11.93 0.32 0.90
N LYS A 125 13.07 0.32 1.59
CA LYS A 125 14.26 -0.43 1.17
C LYS A 125 14.00 -1.95 1.13
N VAL A 126 13.22 -2.45 2.08
CA VAL A 126 12.83 -3.87 2.14
C VAL A 126 11.87 -4.22 0.99
N TYR A 127 10.87 -3.37 0.74
CA TYR A 127 9.99 -3.52 -0.42
C TYR A 127 10.78 -3.55 -1.73
N ASN A 128 11.67 -2.57 -1.93
CA ASN A 128 12.50 -2.49 -3.12
C ASN A 128 13.40 -3.72 -3.26
N CYS A 129 13.97 -4.23 -2.17
CA CYS A 129 14.73 -5.48 -2.19
C CYS A 129 13.89 -6.68 -2.62
N ILE A 130 12.64 -6.79 -2.15
CA ILE A 130 11.71 -7.87 -2.55
C ILE A 130 11.40 -7.77 -4.05
N VAL A 131 11.12 -6.55 -4.54
CA VAL A 131 10.86 -6.30 -5.97
C VAL A 131 12.08 -6.67 -6.83
N ARG A 132 13.30 -6.28 -6.42
CA ARG A 132 14.56 -6.69 -7.08
C ARG A 132 14.73 -8.20 -7.11
N THR A 133 14.48 -8.86 -5.97
CA THR A 133 14.60 -10.33 -5.83
C THR A 133 13.60 -11.05 -6.72
N LEU A 134 12.38 -10.53 -6.86
CA LEU A 134 11.34 -11.10 -7.70
C LEU A 134 11.67 -11.02 -9.19
N TRP A 135 12.18 -9.87 -9.65
CA TRP A 135 12.42 -9.63 -11.08
C TRP A 135 13.84 -9.93 -11.54
N GLY A 136 14.78 -10.13 -10.61
CA GLY A 136 16.19 -10.38 -10.92
C GLY A 136 16.92 -9.15 -11.48
N VAL A 137 16.58 -7.96 -10.98
CA VAL A 137 17.13 -6.65 -11.41
C VAL A 137 17.88 -5.94 -10.32
#